data_AF-A0A662H8S9-F1
#
_entry.id   AF-A0A662H8S9-F1
#
_cell.length_a   1.000
_cell.length_b   1.000
_cell.length_c   1.000
_cell.angle_alpha   90.00
_cell.angle_beta   90.00
_cell.angle_gamma   90.00
#
_symmetry.space_group_name_H-M   'P 1'
#
loop_
_entity.id
_entity.type
_entity.pdbx_description
1 polymer ?
#
loop_
_entity_poly.entity_id
_entity_poly.type
_entity_poly.pdbx_seq_one_letter_code
_entity_poly.pdbx_strand_id
1 'polypeptide(L)'
;MYEYRKSVIKLVVFVGIFLIIVGTIIISLGILNSTKSSGGMVIFVGPIPIAVSWGSWGPLLLLISLLILIMMFIVMYLMLKYQVSA
;
A
#
# COMPACT_ATOMS: atom_id res chain seq x y z
N MET A 1 19.44 -28.36 17.14
CA MET A 1 19.83 -27.04 16.56
C MET A 1 18.82 -26.50 15.54
N TYR A 2 18.16 -27.33 14.73
CA TYR A 2 17.15 -26.91 13.74
C TYR A 2 15.84 -26.36 14.36
N GLU A 3 15.34 -27.02 15.41
CA GLU A 3 14.18 -26.59 16.21
C GLU A 3 14.34 -25.16 16.78
N TYR A 4 15.52 -24.85 17.33
CA TYR A 4 15.83 -23.54 17.90
C TYR A 4 15.79 -22.43 16.85
N ARG A 5 16.35 -22.67 15.65
CA ARG A 5 16.30 -21.70 14.54
C ARG A 5 14.86 -21.42 14.11
N LYS A 6 14.00 -22.44 14.01
CA LYS A 6 12.58 -22.25 13.68
C LYS A 6 11.86 -21.40 14.72
N SER A 7 12.13 -21.63 16.01
CA SER A 7 11.53 -20.83 17.09
C SER A 7 11.94 -19.36 17.01
N VAL A 8 13.22 -19.08 16.75
CA VAL A 8 13.73 -17.71 16.61
C VAL A 8 13.14 -17.02 15.39
N ILE A 9 13.04 -17.71 14.25
CA ILE A 9 12.43 -17.14 13.04
C ILE A 9 10.95 -16.79 13.28
N LYS A 10 10.18 -17.68 13.91
CA LYS A 10 8.78 -17.40 14.27
C LYS A 10 8.67 -16.16 15.16
N LEU A 11 9.55 -16.05 16.15
CA LEU A 11 9.56 -14.91 17.07
C LEU A 11 9.89 -13.60 16.35
N VAL A 12 10.91 -13.60 15.49
CA VAL A 12 11.30 -12.40 14.71
C VAL A 12 10.17 -11.96 13.78
N VAL A 13 9.52 -12.91 13.09
CA VAL A 13 8.38 -12.60 12.21
C VAL A 13 7.21 -12.04 13.02
N PHE A 14 6.88 -12.66 14.15
CA PHE A 14 5.80 -12.22 15.01
C PHE A 14 6.04 -10.81 15.56
N VAL A 15 7.24 -10.55 16.09
CA VAL A 15 7.64 -9.23 16.59
C VAL A 15 7.64 -8.19 15.48
N GLY A 16 8.11 -8.54 14.28
CA GLY A 16 8.10 -7.67 13.11
C GLY A 16 6.67 -7.26 12.72
N ILE A 17 5.76 -8.22 12.58
CA ILE A 17 4.34 -7.94 12.27
C ILE A 17 3.71 -7.08 13.36
N PHE A 18 3.96 -7.40 14.63
CA PHE A 18 3.44 -6.65 15.76
C PHE A 18 3.91 -5.18 15.74
N LEU A 19 5.21 -4.95 15.51
CA LEU A 19 5.77 -3.60 15.39
C LEU A 19 5.19 -2.81 14.22
N ILE A 20 4.96 -3.45 13.06
CA ILE A 20 4.32 -2.79 11.92
C ILE A 20 2.92 -2.31 12.31
N ILE A 21 2.10 -3.19 12.89
CA ILE A 21 0.73 -2.86 13.30
C ILE A 21 0.72 -1.71 14.31
N VAL A 22 1.53 -1.80 15.36
CA VAL A 22 1.62 -0.76 16.40
C VAL A 22 2.10 0.56 15.80
N GLY A 23 3.12 0.53 14.96
CA GLY A 23 3.64 1.71 14.27
C GLY A 23 2.59 2.39 13.39
N THR A 24 1.84 1.61 12.61
CA THR A 24 0.74 2.13 11.78
C THR A 24 -0.33 2.79 12.63
N ILE A 25 -0.76 2.16 13.74
CA ILE A 25 -1.77 2.73 14.64
C ILE A 25 -1.31 4.06 15.25
N ILE A 26 -0.07 4.14 15.74
CA ILE A 26 0.49 5.36 16.33
C ILE A 26 0.52 6.49 15.29
N ILE A 27 0.97 6.20 14.06
CA ILE A 27 1.00 7.17 12.97
C ILE A 27 -0.43 7.63 12.64
N SER A 28 -1.39 6.71 12.51
CA SER A 28 -2.79 7.04 12.22
C SER A 28 -3.43 7.91 13.30
N LEU A 29 -3.15 7.65 14.58
CA LEU A 29 -3.61 8.49 15.69
C LEU A 29 -2.97 9.88 15.68
N GLY A 30 -1.68 9.99 15.33
CA GLY A 30 -1.00 11.27 15.14
C GLY A 30 -1.57 12.08 13.96
N ILE A 31 -2.02 11.40 12.91
CA ILE A 31 -2.70 12.02 11.76
C ILE A 31 -4.07 12.57 12.17
N LEU A 32 -4.83 11.85 13.00
CA LEU A 32 -6.14 12.32 13.49
C LEU A 32 -6.03 13.59 14.36
N ASN A 33 -4.94 13.72 15.14
CA ASN A 33 -4.69 14.87 16.00
C ASN A 33 -4.01 16.04 15.28
N SER A 34 -3.53 15.86 14.05
CA SER A 34 -2.92 16.92 13.26
C SER A 34 -3.90 17.41 12.19
N THR A 35 -4.28 18.70 12.26
CA THR A 35 -5.23 19.33 11.34
C THR A 35 -4.72 19.45 9.89
N LYS A 36 -3.48 19.00 9.62
CA LYS A 36 -2.82 19.07 8.31
C LYS A 36 -2.35 17.68 7.85
N SER A 37 -3.29 16.78 7.62
CA SER A 37 -3.03 15.51 6.94
C SER A 37 -3.06 15.70 5.42
N SER A 38 -2.13 15.06 4.71
CA SER A 38 -2.20 14.92 3.25
C SER A 38 -2.37 13.45 2.91
N GLY A 39 -3.27 13.16 1.97
CA GLY A 39 -3.61 11.80 1.57
C GLY A 39 -4.02 11.72 0.11
N GLY A 40 -3.95 10.51 -0.43
CA GLY A 40 -4.35 10.19 -1.78
C GLY A 40 -4.95 8.78 -1.79
N MET A 41 -6.05 8.61 -2.50
CA MET A 41 -6.80 7.36 -2.62
C MET A 41 -7.21 7.16 -4.07
N VAL A 42 -7.10 5.93 -4.56
CA VAL A 42 -7.64 5.52 -5.85
C VAL A 42 -8.64 4.41 -5.62
N ILE A 43 -9.87 4.61 -6.08
CA ILE A 43 -10.98 3.68 -5.95
C ILE A 43 -11.33 3.17 -7.34
N PHE A 44 -11.31 1.86 -7.52
CA PHE A 44 -11.75 1.25 -8.76
C PHE A 44 -13.25 0.93 -8.66
N VAL A 45 -14.09 1.65 -9.42
CA VAL A 45 -15.52 1.38 -9.54
C VAL A 45 -15.75 0.71 -10.90
N GLY A 46 -15.75 -0.62 -10.90
CA GLY A 46 -15.65 -1.39 -12.14
C GLY A 46 -14.34 -1.07 -12.88
N PRO A 47 -14.35 -0.87 -14.21
CA PRO A 47 -13.15 -0.53 -14.96
C PRO A 47 -12.74 0.94 -14.82
N ILE A 48 -13.52 1.78 -14.14
CA ILE A 48 -13.28 3.22 -14.04
C ILE A 48 -12.56 3.53 -12.73
N PRO A 49 -11.29 3.97 -12.78
CA PRO A 49 -10.58 4.42 -11.59
C PRO A 49 -10.94 5.86 -11.24
N ILE A 50 -11.23 6.10 -9.97
CA ILE A 50 -11.51 7.41 -9.39
C ILE A 50 -10.38 7.74 -8.42
N ALA A 51 -9.61 8.79 -8.71
CA ALA A 51 -8.54 9.26 -7.84
C ALA A 51 -9.00 10.50 -7.05
N VAL A 52 -8.77 10.49 -5.74
CA VAL A 52 -9.07 11.60 -4.82
C VAL A 52 -7.82 11.89 -4.01
N SER A 53 -7.49 13.17 -3.82
CA SER A 53 -6.41 13.59 -2.94
C SER A 53 -6.80 14.81 -2.11
N TRP A 54 -6.15 14.97 -0.96
CA TRP A 54 -6.36 16.07 -0.05
C TRP A 54 -5.07 16.47 0.67
N GLY A 55 -5.11 17.65 1.30
CA GLY A 55 -3.98 18.24 2.03
C GLY A 55 -2.98 18.98 1.13
N SER A 56 -1.96 19.57 1.75
CA SER A 56 -0.97 20.41 1.06
C SER A 56 -0.16 19.66 0.01
N TRP A 57 0.07 18.36 0.22
CA TRP A 57 0.77 17.49 -0.74
C TRP A 57 -0.19 16.75 -1.67
N GLY A 58 -1.49 17.03 -1.60
CA GLY A 58 -2.53 16.35 -2.39
C GLY A 58 -2.22 16.27 -3.89
N PRO A 59 -1.77 17.34 -4.57
CA PRO A 59 -1.42 17.28 -5.98
C PRO A 59 -0.28 16.30 -6.28
N LEU A 60 0.75 16.25 -5.43
CA LEU A 60 1.87 15.31 -5.56
C LEU A 60 1.40 13.87 -5.34
N LEU A 61 0.56 13.64 -4.32
CA LEU A 61 0.01 12.32 -4.03
C LEU A 61 -0.93 11.83 -5.15
N LEU A 62 -1.66 12.72 -5.80
CA LEU A 62 -2.51 12.40 -6.95
C LEU A 62 -1.66 12.00 -8.16
N LEU A 63 -0.57 12.72 -8.43
CA LEU A 63 0.38 12.35 -9.48
C LEU A 63 0.96 10.95 -9.25
N ILE A 64 1.42 10.67 -8.03
CA ILE A 64 1.95 9.36 -7.64
C ILE A 64 0.88 8.27 -7.81
N SER A 65 -0.35 8.55 -7.36
CA SER A 65 -1.50 7.64 -7.49
C SER A 65 -1.80 7.30 -8.95
N LEU A 66 -1.72 8.28 -9.86
CA LEU A 66 -1.90 8.10 -11.29
C LEU A 66 -0.78 7.25 -11.91
N LEU A 67 0.47 7.46 -11.50
CA LEU A 67 1.61 6.65 -11.95
C LEU A 67 1.46 5.18 -11.53
N ILE A 68 1.04 4.93 -10.29
CA ILE A 68 0.75 3.57 -9.79
C ILE A 68 -0.37 2.94 -10.61
N LEU A 69 -1.44 3.68 -10.92
CA LEU A 69 -2.55 3.21 -11.73
C LEU A 69 -2.13 2.85 -13.16
N ILE A 70 -1.30 3.67 -13.80
CA ILE A 70 -0.74 3.36 -15.12
C ILE A 70 0.09 2.09 -15.05
N MET A 71 0.94 1.94 -14.03
CA MET A 71 1.73 0.75 -13.80
C MET A 71 0.85 -0.50 -13.63
N MET A 72 -0.25 -0.40 -12.87
CA MET A 72 -1.22 -1.49 -12.71
C MET A 72 -1.84 -1.90 -14.05
N PHE A 73 -2.22 -0.95 -14.90
CA PHE A 73 -2.77 -1.26 -16.23
C PHE A 73 -1.73 -1.94 -17.14
N ILE A 74 -0.47 -1.52 -17.08
CA ILE A 74 0.62 -2.18 -17.81
C ILE A 74 0.78 -3.63 -17.35
N VAL A 75 0.83 -3.86 -16.03
CA VAL A 75 0.94 -5.21 -15.45
C VAL A 75 -0.25 -6.06 -15.85
N MET A 76 -1.47 -5.55 -15.73
CA MET A 76 -2.69 -6.26 -16.12
C MET A 76 -2.66 -6.62 -17.62
N TYR A 77 -2.28 -5.69 -18.48
CA TYR A 77 -2.15 -5.94 -19.92
C TYR A 77 -1.12 -7.03 -20.23
N LEU A 78 0.05 -6.97 -19.59
CA LEU A 78 1.08 -8.00 -19.75
C LEU A 78 0.57 -9.36 -19.27
N MET A 79 -0.06 -9.44 -18.10
CA MET A 79 -0.62 -10.69 -17.57
C MET A 79 -1.64 -11.30 -18.53
N LEU A 80 -2.59 -10.52 -19.05
CA LEU A 80 -3.56 -10.99 -20.04
C LEU A 80 -2.89 -11.46 -21.33
N LYS A 81 -1.91 -10.70 -21.83
CA LYS A 81 -1.14 -11.08 -23.03
C LYS A 81 -0.39 -12.40 -22.84
N TYR A 82 0.26 -12.60 -21.69
CA TYR A 82 1.00 -13.83 -21.39
C TYR A 82 0.08 -15.04 -21.16
N GLN A 83 -1.09 -14.84 -20.55
CA GLN A 83 -2.07 -15.92 -20.36
C GLN A 83 -2.71 -16.39 -21.68
N VAL A 84 -2.93 -15.49 -22.64
CA VAL A 84 -3.50 -15.84 -23.95
C VAL A 84 -2.47 -16.48 -24.90
N SER A 85 -1.18 -16.32 -24.63
CA SER A 85 -0.10 -16.88 -25.46
C SER A 85 0.41 -18.26 -25.00
N ALA A 86 -0.18 -18.83 -23.94
CA ALA A 86 0.11 -20.16 -23.41
C ALA A 86 -1.00 -21.15 -23.78
#